data_AF-A0A6B3HCV3-F1
#
_entry.id   AF-A0A6B3HCV3-F1
#
_cell.length_a   1.000
_cell.length_b   1.000
_cell.length_c   1.000
_cell.angle_alpha   90.00
_cell.angle_beta   90.00
_cell.angle_gamma   90.00
#
_symmetry.space_group_name_H-M   'P 1'
#
loop_
_entity.id
_entity.type
_entity.pdbx_description
1 polymer ?
#
loop_
_entity_poly.entity_id
_entity_poly.type
_entity_poly.pdbx_seq_one_letter_code
_entity_poly.pdbx_strand_id
1 'polypeptide(L)'
;RPDVALEVYGQALDLAERTGSRPAAARALEGLARAALSLGRSGPAREYGRRAEEMYRSLGSEAEAESVRRMLPEGTKRTGA
;
A
#
# COMPACT_ATOMS: atom_id res chain seq x y z
N ARG A 1 -0.18 2.00 17.62
CA ARG A 1 0.06 3.41 17.25
C ARG A 1 0.30 3.45 15.75
N PRO A 2 -0.73 3.70 14.94
CA PRO A 2 -0.63 3.65 13.47
C PRO A 2 0.24 4.79 12.89
N ASP A 3 0.45 5.85 13.66
CA ASP A 3 1.48 6.88 13.48
C ASP A 3 2.90 6.30 13.43
N VAL A 4 3.30 5.48 14.41
CA VAL A 4 4.60 4.77 14.41
C VAL A 4 4.69 3.78 13.25
N ALA A 5 3.58 3.15 12.87
CA ALA A 5 3.57 2.21 11.74
C ALA A 5 3.89 2.92 10.41
N LEU A 6 3.40 4.14 10.19
CA LEU A 6 3.75 4.92 9.00
C LEU A 6 5.25 5.21 8.92
N GLU A 7 5.87 5.57 10.04
CA GLU A 7 7.31 5.84 10.10
C GLU A 7 8.13 4.58 9.79
N VAL A 8 7.82 3.47 10.45
CA VAL A 8 8.54 2.19 10.27
C VAL A 8 8.41 1.69 8.83
N TYR A 9 7.21 1.69 8.25
CA TYR A 9 7.04 1.26 6.86
C TYR A 9 7.64 2.25 5.86
N GLY A 10 7.68 3.55 6.18
CA GLY A 10 8.38 4.55 5.38
C GLY A 10 9.89 4.29 5.33
N GLN A 11 10.51 4.01 6.47
CA GLN A 11 11.93 3.63 6.55
C GLN A 11 12.20 2.29 5.83
N ALA A 12 11.30 1.31 5.98
CA ALA A 12 11.42 0.04 5.27
C ALA A 12 11.34 0.21 3.74
N LEU A 13 10.50 1.13 3.26
CA LEU A 13 10.41 1.48 1.84
C LEU A 13 11.69 2.13 1.34
N ASP A 14 12.23 3.13 2.04
CA ASP A 14 13.51 3.78 1.70
C ASP A 14 14.65 2.74 1.59
N LEU A 15 14.76 1.85 2.58
CA LEU A 15 15.77 0.80 2.57
C LEU A 15 15.58 -0.18 1.41
N ALA A 16 14.33 -0.58 1.13
CA ALA A 16 14.03 -1.48 0.03
C ALA A 16 14.37 -0.86 -1.33
N GLU A 17 14.09 0.43 -1.52
CA GLU A 17 14.44 1.18 -2.73
C GLU A 17 15.97 1.30 -2.88
N ARG A 18 16.68 1.63 -1.81
CA ARG A 18 18.16 1.74 -1.81
C ARG A 18 18.86 0.42 -2.08
N THR A 19 18.26 -0.70 -1.68
CA THR A 19 18.80 -2.05 -1.88
C THR A 19 18.27 -2.73 -3.14
N GLY A 20 17.33 -2.11 -3.86
CA GLY A 20 16.69 -2.68 -5.04
C GLY A 20 15.73 -3.85 -4.75
N SER A 21 15.32 -4.05 -3.50
CA SER A 21 14.47 -5.16 -3.09
C SER A 21 12.99 -4.88 -3.38
N ARG A 22 12.55 -5.19 -4.61
CA ARG A 22 11.15 -5.05 -5.04
C ARG A 22 10.14 -5.77 -4.11
N PRO A 23 10.38 -7.02 -3.64
CA PRO A 23 9.45 -7.67 -2.73
C PRO A 23 9.36 -7.02 -1.34
N ALA A 24 10.43 -6.35 -0.88
CA ALA A 24 10.39 -5.60 0.37
C ALA A 24 9.65 -4.27 0.20
N ALA A 25 9.85 -3.59 -0.94
CA ALA A 25 9.13 -2.35 -1.26
C ALA A 25 7.62 -2.59 -1.37
N ALA A 26 7.17 -3.68 -2.00
CA ALA A 26 5.76 -4.05 -2.09
C ALA A 26 5.12 -4.23 -0.69
N ARG A 27 5.80 -4.96 0.20
CA ARG A 27 5.35 -5.19 1.59
C ARG A 27 5.31 -3.90 2.41
N ALA A 28 6.31 -3.03 2.25
CA ALA A 28 6.34 -1.73 2.91
C ALA A 28 5.19 -0.84 2.45
N LEU A 29 4.91 -0.79 1.15
CA LEU A 29 3.77 -0.05 0.58
C LEU A 29 2.42 -0.59 1.08
N GLU A 30 2.24 -1.90 1.17
CA GLU A 30 1.04 -2.49 1.79
C GLU A 30 0.90 -2.09 3.26
N GLY A 31 1.99 -2.11 4.02
CA GLY A 31 2.03 -1.66 5.41
C GLY A 31 1.63 -0.19 5.57
N LEU A 32 2.14 0.68 4.70
CA LEU A 32 1.75 2.09 4.63
C LEU A 32 0.27 2.27 4.32
N ALA A 33 -0.28 1.49 3.39
CA ALA A 33 -1.70 1.51 3.05
C ALA A 33 -2.57 1.14 4.27
N ARG A 34 -2.22 0.06 4.97
CA ARG A 34 -2.90 -0.40 6.20
C ARG A 34 -2.85 0.67 7.30
N ALA A 35 -1.67 1.22 7.57
CA ALA A 35 -1.49 2.24 8.60
C ALA A 35 -2.25 3.53 8.28
N ALA A 36 -2.26 3.95 7.02
CA ALA A 36 -3.03 5.10 6.55
C ALA A 36 -4.55 4.89 6.71
N LEU A 37 -5.08 3.69 6.42
CA LEU A 37 -6.49 3.37 6.68
C LEU A 37 -6.83 3.44 8.17
N SER A 38 -5.99 2.89 9.04
CA SER A 38 -6.19 2.97 10.49
C SER A 38 -6.18 4.40 11.04
N LEU A 39 -5.59 5.34 10.31
CA LEU A 39 -5.59 6.78 10.61
C LEU A 39 -6.73 7.56 9.92
N GLY A 40 -7.62 6.88 9.19
CA GLY A 40 -8.68 7.53 8.40
C GLY A 40 -8.18 8.27 7.16
N ARG A 41 -6.92 8.07 6.76
CA ARG A 41 -6.28 8.73 5.61
C ARG A 41 -6.52 7.94 4.32
N SER A 42 -7.77 7.92 3.86
CA SER A 42 -8.20 7.13 2.69
C SER A 42 -7.50 7.49 1.39
N GLY A 43 -7.11 8.76 1.18
CA GLY A 43 -6.36 9.18 -0.01
C GLY A 43 -4.96 8.54 -0.07
N PRO A 44 -4.09 8.80 0.92
CA PRO A 44 -2.78 8.16 1.01
C PRO A 44 -2.84 6.63 1.00
N ALA A 45 -3.81 6.03 1.70
CA ALA A 45 -3.99 4.58 1.70
C ALA A 45 -4.14 3.99 0.29
N ARG A 46 -4.95 4.64 -0.55
CA ARG A 46 -5.16 4.21 -1.95
C ARG A 46 -3.90 4.34 -2.79
N GLU A 47 -3.14 5.42 -2.59
CA GLU A 47 -1.91 5.64 -3.34
C GLU A 47 -0.88 4.56 -3.01
N TYR A 48 -0.63 4.31 -1.72
CA TYR A 48 0.28 3.25 -1.29
C TYR A 48 -0.22 1.86 -1.74
N GLY A 49 -1.52 1.60 -1.59
CA GLY A 49 -2.12 0.34 -1.99
C GLY A 49 -2.03 0.08 -3.50
N ARG A 50 -2.31 1.09 -4.35
CA ARG A 50 -2.15 0.95 -5.81
C ARG A 50 -0.70 0.60 -6.19
N ARG A 51 0.28 1.30 -5.60
CA ARG A 51 1.70 1.02 -5.83
C ARG A 51 2.09 -0.39 -5.38
N ALA A 52 1.58 -0.85 -4.23
CA ALA A 52 1.81 -2.22 -3.75
C ALA A 52 1.19 -3.26 -4.70
N GLU A 53 -0.06 -3.05 -5.13
CA GLU A 53 -0.78 -3.93 -6.06
C GLU A 53 -0.04 -4.07 -7.39
N GLU A 54 0.34 -2.96 -8.02
CA GLU A 54 1.14 -2.95 -9.26
C GLU A 54 2.47 -3.71 -9.07
N MET A 55 3.12 -3.51 -7.93
CA MET A 55 4.40 -4.16 -7.65
C MET A 55 4.23 -5.66 -7.42
N TYR A 56 3.22 -6.10 -6.67
CA TYR A 56 2.92 -7.52 -6.48
C TYR A 56 2.58 -8.22 -7.81
N ARG A 57 1.76 -7.60 -8.68
CA ARG A 57 1.50 -8.13 -10.03
C ARG A 57 2.79 -8.29 -10.84
N SER A 58 3.65 -7.27 -10.80
CA SER A 58 4.94 -7.31 -11.51
C SER A 58 5.93 -8.36 -10.97
N LEU A 59 5.64 -8.95 -9.80
CA LEU A 59 6.38 -10.03 -9.18
C LEU A 59 5.68 -11.40 -9.36
N GLY A 60 4.51 -11.45 -10.00
CA GLY A 60 3.69 -12.65 -10.13
C GLY A 60 2.90 -13.03 -8.86
N SER A 61 2.81 -12.12 -7.89
CA SER A 61 2.13 -12.30 -6.60
C SER A 61 0.68 -11.83 -6.68
N GLU A 62 -0.14 -12.49 -7.50
CA GLU A 62 -1.54 -12.08 -7.74
C GLU A 62 -2.43 -12.16 -6.50
N ALA A 63 -2.18 -13.10 -5.59
CA ALA A 63 -2.94 -13.24 -4.35
C ALA A 63 -2.74 -12.03 -3.42
N GLU A 64 -1.51 -11.56 -3.30
CA GLU A 64 -1.14 -10.36 -2.55
C GLU A 64 -1.70 -9.11 -3.22
N ALA A 65 -1.61 -9.01 -4.55
CA ALA A 65 -2.20 -7.91 -5.30
C ALA A 65 -3.72 -7.80 -5.06
N GLU A 66 -4.43 -8.93 -5.11
CA GLU A 66 -5.87 -8.97 -4.84
C GLU A 66 -6.20 -8.64 -3.37
N SER A 67 -5.39 -9.12 -2.43
CA SER A 67 -5.53 -8.80 -1.01
C SER A 67 -5.43 -7.30 -0.77
N VAL A 68 -4.42 -6.65 -1.37
CA VAL A 68 -4.23 -5.19 -1.31
C VAL A 68 -5.42 -4.46 -1.93
N ARG A 69 -5.88 -4.90 -3.11
CA ARG A 69 -7.03 -4.28 -3.77
C ARG A 69 -8.29 -4.33 -2.91
N ARG A 70 -8.59 -5.50 -2.34
CA ARG A 70 -9.81 -5.75 -1.54
C ARG A 70 -9.84 -4.97 -0.23
N MET A 71 -8.69 -4.66 0.34
CA MET A 71 -8.63 -3.93 1.61
C MET A 71 -8.79 -2.41 1.44
N LEU A 72 -8.65 -1.89 0.22
CA LEU A 72 -8.86 -0.47 -0.07
C LEU A 72 -10.35 -0.21 -0.30
N PRO A 73 -10.93 0.86 0.28
CA PRO A 73 -12.31 1.19 0.00
C PRO A 73 -12.47 1.41 -1.52
N GLU A 74 -13.59 1.02 -2.13
CA GLU A 74 -13.87 1.40 -3.52
C GLU A 74 -13.88 2.92 -3.61
N GLY A 75 -13.23 3.50 -4.62
CA GLY A 75 -13.35 4.94 -4.86
C GLY A 75 -14.82 5.19 -5.14
N THR A 76 -15.51 5.93 -4.29
CA THR A 76 -16.93 6.24 -4.48
C THR A 76 -17.07 6.70 -5.92
N LYS A 77 -17.65 5.85 -6.78
CA LYS A 77 -18.04 6.26 -8.11
C LYS A 77 -18.93 7.46 -7.83
N ARG A 78 -18.51 8.66 -8.24
CA ARG A 78 -19.45 9.78 -8.33
C ARG A 78 -20.43 9.33 -9.40
N THR A 79 -21.49 8.63 -8.98
CA THR A 79 -22.74 8.53 -9.71
C THR A 79 -23.29 9.95 -9.67
N GLY A 80 -22.77 10.79 -10.57
CA GLY A 80 -23.39 12.07 -10.89
C GLY A 80 -24.70 11.74 -11.57
N ALA A 81 -25.79 12.11 -10.88
CA ALA A 81 -27.10 12.30 -11.50
C ALA A 81 -27.05 13.51 -12.44
#